data_AF-A0QTB5-F1
#
_entry.id   AF-A0QTB5-F1
#
_cell.length_a   1.000
_cell.length_b   1.000
_cell.length_c   1.000
_cell.angle_alpha   90.00
_cell.angle_beta   90.00
_cell.angle_gamma   90.00
#
_symmetry.space_group_name_H-M   'P 1'
#
loop_
_entity.id
_entity.type
_entity.pdbx_description
1 polymer ?
#
loop_
_entity_poly.entity_id
_entity_poly.type
_entity_poly.pdbx_seq_one_letter_code
_entity_poly.pdbx_strand_id
1 'polypeptide(L)'
;MAGVDDRRRLRTVLLTALLIVALGLLLTRCPSNRDGMPGQLAQAMEETVAAARSGAFALDLRIRDRTTPQLASVQISGARDEVLKAYQGVADLEAEDPVDIGRQEMLTASMTDIIGRLNTASARVRQVSAEPPLPRLRDDLRAAADALETGYR
;
A
#
# COMPACT_ATOMS: atom_id res chain seq x y z
N MET A 1 40.22 44.77 5.17
CA MET A 1 39.82 43.34 5.27
C MET A 1 38.33 43.18 5.63
N ALA A 2 37.43 44.10 5.23
CA ALA A 2 36.00 44.04 5.62
C ALA A 2 35.06 43.48 4.53
N GLY A 3 35.45 43.47 3.25
CA GLY A 3 34.55 43.08 2.14
C GLY A 3 34.47 41.58 1.83
N VAL A 4 35.39 40.76 2.35
CA VAL A 4 35.43 39.31 2.08
C VAL A 4 34.51 38.54 3.03
N ASP A 5 34.40 38.98 4.28
CA ASP A 5 33.53 38.36 5.29
C ASP A 5 32.04 38.59 5.01
N ASP A 6 31.66 39.79 4.56
CA ASP A 6 30.26 40.08 4.19
C ASP A 6 29.80 39.25 2.99
N ARG A 7 30.66 39.07 1.98
CA ARG A 7 30.35 38.21 0.82
C ARG A 7 30.23 36.74 1.19
N ARG A 8 31.06 36.25 2.14
CA ARG A 8 30.94 34.88 2.67
C ARG A 8 29.66 34.71 3.46
N ARG A 9 29.36 35.63 4.38
CA ARG A 9 28.11 35.61 5.17
C ARG A 9 26.87 35.66 4.28
N LEU A 10 26.85 36.54 3.27
CA LEU A 10 25.73 36.61 2.32
C LEU A 10 25.55 35.29 1.57
N ARG A 11 26.65 34.69 1.08
CA ARG A 11 26.58 33.37 0.40
C ARG A 11 26.07 32.28 1.33
N THR A 12 26.50 32.25 2.58
CA THR A 12 26.04 31.25 3.55
C THR A 12 24.55 31.41 3.82
N VAL A 13 24.07 32.63 4.09
CA VAL A 13 22.64 32.89 4.31
C VAL A 13 21.80 32.50 3.08
N LEU A 14 22.28 32.82 1.88
CA LEU A 14 21.58 32.53 0.63
C LEU A 14 21.52 31.01 0.36
N LEU A 15 22.62 30.29 0.62
CA LEU A 15 22.66 28.82 0.54
C LEU A 15 21.74 28.16 1.56
N THR A 16 21.72 28.65 2.81
CA THR A 16 20.84 28.12 3.86
C THR A 16 19.37 28.36 3.52
N ALA A 17 19.02 29.56 3.05
CA ALA A 17 17.67 29.86 2.59
C ALA A 17 17.23 28.96 1.42
N LEU A 18 18.13 28.71 0.46
CA LEU A 18 17.86 27.84 -0.68
C LEU A 18 17.68 26.38 -0.26
N LEU A 19 18.45 25.92 0.73
CA LEU A 19 18.30 24.61 1.37
C LEU A 19 16.96 24.47 2.09
N ILE A 20 16.52 25.49 2.84
CA ILE A 20 15.23 25.49 3.53
C ILE A 20 14.07 25.46 2.52
N VAL A 21 14.15 26.26 1.45
CA VAL A 21 13.14 26.28 0.38
C VAL A 21 13.10 24.94 -0.36
N ALA A 22 14.27 24.37 -0.69
CA ALA A 22 14.35 23.05 -1.31
C ALA A 22 13.78 21.96 -0.40
N LEU A 23 14.06 22.02 0.90
CA LEU A 23 13.53 21.09 1.89
C LEU A 23 12.02 21.23 2.06
N GLY A 24 11.50 22.46 2.12
CA GLY A 24 10.07 22.74 2.15
C GLY A 24 9.35 22.23 0.90
N LEU A 25 9.92 22.44 -0.28
CA LEU A 25 9.40 21.90 -1.55
C LEU A 25 9.49 20.37 -1.64
N LEU A 26 10.44 19.74 -0.95
CA LEU A 26 10.53 18.28 -0.85
C LEU A 26 9.43 17.73 0.07
N LEU A 27 9.19 18.41 1.20
CA LEU A 27 8.15 18.04 2.17
C LEU A 27 6.73 18.24 1.62
N THR A 28 6.51 19.19 0.70
CA THR A 28 5.22 19.32 -0.02
C THR A 28 5.08 18.35 -1.19
N ARG A 29 6.15 17.64 -1.56
CA ARG A 29 6.12 16.55 -2.55
C ARG A 29 6.08 15.16 -1.93
N CYS A 30 6.10 15.04 -0.60
CA CYS A 30 5.71 13.80 0.06
C CYS A 30 4.21 13.57 -0.19
N PRO A 31 3.80 12.44 -0.81
CA PRO A 31 2.40 12.19 -1.16
C PRO A 31 1.46 12.29 0.06
N SER A 32 1.93 11.87 1.24
CA SER A 32 1.20 11.99 2.51
C SER A 32 0.83 13.43 2.89
N ASN A 33 1.64 14.42 2.49
CA ASN A 33 1.43 15.82 2.86
C ASN A 33 0.74 16.63 1.74
N ARG A 34 0.68 16.08 0.52
CA ARG A 34 0.12 16.74 -0.67
C ARG A 34 -1.37 16.45 -0.84
N ASP A 35 -1.78 15.20 -0.69
CA ASP A 35 -3.11 14.75 -1.13
C ASP A 35 -4.13 14.69 0.04
N GLY A 36 -3.71 15.06 1.25
CA GLY A 36 -4.54 15.02 2.45
C GLY A 36 -4.98 13.60 2.81
N MET A 37 -5.94 13.49 3.71
CA MET A 37 -6.50 12.19 4.09
C MET A 37 -7.20 11.46 2.93
N PRO A 38 -8.07 12.11 2.11
CA PRO A 38 -8.74 11.43 1.01
C PRO A 38 -7.77 10.80 0.00
N GLY A 39 -6.65 11.49 -0.27
CA GLY A 39 -5.61 10.98 -1.15
C GLY A 39 -4.86 9.77 -0.57
N GLN A 40 -4.53 9.80 0.72
CA GLN A 40 -3.89 8.68 1.40
C GLN A 40 -4.80 7.45 1.45
N LEU A 41 -6.10 7.64 1.72
CA LEU A 41 -7.09 6.57 1.67
C LEU A 41 -7.24 6.00 0.24
N ALA A 42 -7.26 6.86 -0.78
CA ALA A 42 -7.37 6.43 -2.18
C ALA A 42 -6.12 5.65 -2.62
N GLN A 43 -4.93 6.12 -2.24
CA GLN A 43 -3.68 5.42 -2.51
C GLN A 43 -3.67 4.04 -1.83
N ALA A 44 -4.06 3.96 -0.56
CA ALA A 44 -4.09 2.69 0.15
C ALA A 44 -5.10 1.69 -0.45
N MET A 45 -6.22 2.20 -0.98
CA MET A 45 -7.15 1.40 -1.77
C MET A 45 -6.47 0.83 -3.01
N GLU A 46 -5.82 1.66 -3.83
CA GLU A 46 -5.15 1.22 -5.06
C GLU A 46 -4.05 0.19 -4.79
N GLU A 47 -3.22 0.44 -3.76
CA GLU A 47 -2.15 -0.47 -3.32
C GLU A 47 -2.73 -1.82 -2.87
N THR A 48 -3.83 -1.81 -2.11
CA THR A 48 -4.51 -3.02 -1.65
C THR A 48 -5.09 -3.82 -2.81
N VAL A 49 -5.77 -3.16 -3.75
CA VAL A 49 -6.33 -3.78 -4.96
C VAL A 49 -5.22 -4.40 -5.81
N ALA A 50 -4.12 -3.67 -6.02
CA ALA A 50 -2.97 -4.16 -6.77
C ALA A 50 -2.33 -5.39 -6.09
N ALA A 51 -2.16 -5.36 -4.78
CA ALA A 51 -1.63 -6.47 -4.01
C ALA A 51 -2.54 -7.72 -4.06
N ALA A 52 -3.85 -7.55 -3.88
CA ALA A 52 -4.82 -8.65 -4.01
C ALA A 52 -4.79 -9.29 -5.40
N ARG A 53 -4.74 -8.47 -6.47
CA ARG A 53 -4.61 -8.93 -7.86
C ARG A 53 -3.28 -9.65 -8.11
N SER A 54 -2.18 -9.18 -7.50
CA SER A 54 -0.87 -9.84 -7.54
C SER A 54 -0.91 -11.22 -6.86
N GLY A 55 -1.54 -11.33 -5.69
CA GLY A 55 -1.77 -12.61 -5.02
C GLY A 55 -2.60 -13.59 -5.85
N ALA A 56 -3.67 -13.11 -6.48
CA ALA A 56 -4.47 -13.91 -7.42
C ALA A 56 -3.65 -14.36 -8.65
N PHE A 57 -2.76 -13.50 -9.17
CA PHE A 57 -1.88 -13.86 -10.28
C PHE A 57 -0.87 -14.95 -9.88
N ALA A 58 -0.29 -14.88 -8.69
CA ALA A 58 0.57 -15.95 -8.17
C ALA A 58 -0.16 -17.30 -8.08
N LEU A 59 -1.42 -17.30 -7.67
CA LEU A 59 -2.27 -18.49 -7.69
C LEU A 59 -2.54 -19.01 -9.11
N ASP A 60 -2.80 -18.12 -10.07
CA ASP A 60 -3.00 -18.50 -11.48
C ASP A 60 -1.75 -19.16 -12.07
N LEU A 61 -0.55 -18.61 -11.80
CA LEU A 61 0.71 -19.25 -12.18
C LEU A 61 0.85 -20.63 -11.55
N ARG A 62 0.47 -20.79 -10.27
CA ARG A 62 0.57 -22.07 -9.57
C ARG A 62 -0.39 -23.11 -10.16
N ILE A 63 -1.63 -22.71 -10.46
CA ILE A 63 -2.66 -23.56 -11.08
C ILE A 63 -2.19 -24.08 -12.45
N ARG A 64 -1.46 -23.28 -13.21
CA ARG A 64 -0.93 -23.64 -14.54
C ARG A 64 0.43 -24.33 -14.48
N ASP A 65 0.90 -24.70 -13.29
CA ASP A 65 2.24 -25.28 -13.05
C ASP A 65 3.39 -24.44 -13.64
N ARG A 66 3.23 -23.10 -13.66
CA ARG A 66 4.24 -22.13 -14.14
C ARG A 66 5.11 -21.54 -13.03
N THR A 67 4.91 -21.98 -11.79
CA THR A 67 5.69 -21.58 -10.61
C THR A 67 5.70 -22.73 -9.59
N THR A 68 6.68 -22.75 -8.70
CA THR A 68 6.76 -23.73 -7.62
C THR A 68 5.86 -23.34 -6.44
N PRO A 69 5.45 -24.28 -5.57
CA PRO A 69 4.75 -23.95 -4.34
C PRO A 69 5.51 -22.95 -3.46
N GLN A 70 6.83 -23.07 -3.37
CA GLN A 70 7.68 -22.19 -2.55
C GLN A 70 7.67 -20.76 -3.11
N LEU A 71 7.86 -20.60 -4.42
CA LEU A 71 7.87 -19.28 -5.04
C LEU A 71 6.49 -18.62 -4.99
N ALA A 72 5.41 -19.36 -5.28
CA ALA A 72 4.05 -18.85 -5.12
C ALA A 72 3.76 -18.42 -3.67
N SER A 73 4.22 -19.19 -2.67
CA SER A 73 4.07 -18.82 -1.26
C SER A 73 4.79 -17.52 -0.93
N VAL A 74 5.99 -17.26 -1.46
CA VAL A 74 6.71 -16.00 -1.25
C VAL A 74 5.97 -14.84 -1.90
N GLN A 75 5.48 -15.00 -3.13
CA GLN A 75 4.72 -13.97 -3.84
C GLN A 75 3.42 -13.60 -3.11
N ILE A 76 2.69 -14.60 -2.59
CA ILE A 76 1.48 -14.38 -1.79
C ILE A 76 1.82 -13.67 -0.47
N SER A 77 2.92 -14.05 0.19
CA SER A 77 3.39 -13.34 1.39
C SER A 77 3.73 -11.88 1.08
N GLY A 78 4.45 -11.62 -0.02
CA GLY A 78 4.78 -10.26 -0.44
C GLY A 78 3.52 -9.42 -0.71
N ALA A 79 2.53 -9.98 -1.40
CA ALA A 79 1.24 -9.32 -1.58
C ALA A 79 0.56 -9.00 -0.23
N ARG A 80 0.59 -9.92 0.73
CA ARG A 80 0.03 -9.68 2.07
C ARG A 80 0.78 -8.59 2.82
N ASP A 81 2.10 -8.56 2.72
CA ASP A 81 2.92 -7.58 3.41
C ASP A 81 2.68 -6.17 2.85
N GLU A 82 2.42 -6.03 1.53
CA GLU A 82 1.97 -4.75 0.94
C GLU A 82 0.59 -4.32 1.48
N VAL A 83 -0.37 -5.24 1.59
CA VAL A 83 -1.69 -4.92 2.20
C VAL A 83 -1.53 -4.54 3.68
N LEU A 84 -0.67 -5.22 4.43
CA LEU A 84 -0.40 -4.89 5.84
C LEU A 84 0.21 -3.50 6.00
N LYS A 85 1.13 -3.13 5.10
CA LYS A 85 1.73 -1.79 5.09
C LYS A 85 0.68 -0.71 4.78
N ALA A 86 -0.16 -0.93 3.77
CA ALA A 86 -1.25 0.00 3.45
C ALA A 86 -2.26 0.09 4.61
N TYR A 87 -2.61 -1.05 5.23
CA TYR A 87 -3.47 -1.11 6.40
C TYR A 87 -2.91 -0.28 7.56
N GLN A 88 -1.62 -0.44 7.89
CA GLN A 88 -0.99 0.36 8.94
C GLN A 88 -1.04 1.86 8.59
N GLY A 89 -0.71 2.21 7.34
CA GLY A 89 -0.78 3.59 6.87
C GLY A 89 -2.16 4.21 7.02
N VAL A 90 -3.24 3.43 6.81
CA VAL A 90 -4.62 3.89 6.99
C VAL A 90 -5.04 3.89 8.46
N ALA A 91 -4.65 2.89 9.25
CA ALA A 91 -5.00 2.78 10.66
C ALA A 91 -4.37 3.89 11.51
N ASP A 92 -3.19 4.39 11.10
CA ASP A 92 -2.49 5.49 11.77
C ASP A 92 -3.08 6.88 11.43
N LEU A 93 -4.04 6.97 10.49
CA LEU A 93 -4.70 8.23 10.13
C LEU A 93 -5.77 8.61 11.16
N GLU A 94 -5.76 9.86 11.59
CA GLU A 94 -6.78 10.45 12.47
C GLU A 94 -7.82 11.20 11.64
N ALA A 95 -8.91 10.52 11.28
CA ALA A 95 -9.97 11.10 10.47
C ALA A 95 -10.90 12.00 11.29
N GLU A 96 -11.05 13.25 10.86
CA GLU A 96 -11.96 14.23 11.47
C GLU A 96 -13.26 14.40 10.67
N ASP A 97 -13.23 14.15 9.35
CA ASP A 97 -14.41 14.22 8.48
C ASP A 97 -15.20 12.90 8.56
N PRO A 98 -16.52 12.92 8.82
CA PRO A 98 -17.36 11.72 8.85
C PRO A 98 -17.28 10.84 7.58
N VAL A 99 -17.08 11.45 6.41
CA VAL A 99 -16.92 10.73 5.14
C VAL A 99 -15.61 9.95 5.12
N ASP A 100 -14.52 10.55 5.61
CA ASP A 100 -13.22 9.89 5.66
C ASP A 100 -13.16 8.81 6.74
N ILE A 101 -13.87 9.00 7.87
CA ILE A 101 -14.07 7.93 8.86
C ILE A 101 -14.75 6.72 8.21
N GLY A 102 -15.86 6.93 7.49
CA GLY A 102 -16.56 5.83 6.82
C GLY A 102 -15.70 5.11 5.76
N ARG A 103 -14.87 5.86 5.02
CA ARG A 103 -13.91 5.28 4.07
C ARG A 103 -12.81 4.49 4.77
N GLN A 104 -12.28 5.00 5.87
CA GLN A 104 -11.26 4.34 6.68
C GLN A 104 -11.79 3.01 7.25
N GLU A 105 -13.01 3.00 7.79
CA GLU A 105 -13.68 1.78 8.27
C GLU A 105 -13.86 0.74 7.15
N MET A 106 -14.37 1.17 5.98
CA MET A 106 -14.56 0.27 4.84
C MET A 106 -13.23 -0.31 4.32
N LEU A 107 -12.20 0.54 4.23
CA LEU A 107 -10.87 0.13 3.76
C LEU A 107 -10.23 -0.88 4.71
N THR A 108 -10.20 -0.58 6.01
CA THR A 108 -9.59 -1.46 7.02
C THR A 108 -10.30 -2.80 7.12
N ALA A 109 -11.63 -2.83 7.01
CA ALA A 109 -12.41 -4.06 6.93
C ALA A 109 -12.03 -4.89 5.67
N SER A 110 -11.99 -4.25 4.51
CA SER A 110 -11.66 -4.91 3.23
C SER A 110 -10.22 -5.44 3.21
N MET A 111 -9.27 -4.66 3.73
CA MET A 111 -7.86 -5.06 3.86
C MET A 111 -7.71 -6.28 4.76
N THR A 112 -8.42 -6.31 5.89
CA THR A 112 -8.38 -7.44 6.83
C THR A 112 -8.94 -8.71 6.19
N ASP A 113 -10.04 -8.61 5.44
CA ASP A 113 -10.59 -9.73 4.67
C ASP A 113 -9.61 -10.24 3.61
N ILE A 114 -8.99 -9.34 2.83
CA ILE A 114 -7.98 -9.68 1.83
C ILE A 114 -6.76 -10.36 2.47
N ILE A 115 -6.27 -9.86 3.61
CA ILE A 115 -5.19 -10.51 4.39
C ILE A 115 -5.60 -11.94 4.79
N GLY A 116 -6.84 -12.14 5.24
CA GLY A 116 -7.38 -13.46 5.57
C GLY A 116 -7.37 -14.42 4.37
N ARG A 117 -7.80 -13.94 3.20
CA ARG A 117 -7.77 -14.72 1.95
C ARG A 117 -6.35 -15.06 1.52
N LEU A 118 -5.41 -14.11 1.59
CA LEU A 118 -4.00 -14.32 1.27
C LEU A 118 -3.33 -15.32 2.24
N ASN A 119 -3.65 -15.26 3.52
CA ASN A 119 -3.17 -16.24 4.51
C ASN A 119 -3.67 -17.65 4.19
N THR A 120 -4.95 -17.78 3.86
CA THR A 120 -5.56 -19.06 3.46
C THR A 120 -4.92 -19.60 2.17
N ALA A 121 -4.71 -18.73 1.19
CA ALA A 121 -4.01 -19.06 -0.05
C ALA A 121 -2.58 -19.55 0.19
N SER A 122 -1.83 -18.87 1.05
CA SER A 122 -0.46 -19.27 1.44
C SER A 122 -0.45 -20.65 2.11
N ALA A 123 -1.37 -20.90 3.04
CA ALA A 123 -1.52 -22.20 3.70
C ALA A 123 -1.86 -23.31 2.69
N ARG A 124 -2.76 -23.03 1.74
CA ARG A 124 -3.15 -23.98 0.70
C ARG A 124 -2.00 -24.33 -0.25
N VAL A 125 -1.24 -23.32 -0.69
CA VAL A 125 -0.08 -23.51 -1.58
C VAL A 125 1.01 -24.33 -0.91
N ARG A 126 1.25 -24.10 0.39
CA ARG A 126 2.18 -24.89 1.21
C ARG A 126 1.63 -26.26 1.63
N GLN A 127 0.41 -26.62 1.19
CA GLN A 127 -0.24 -27.89 1.51
C GLN A 127 -0.47 -28.10 3.03
N VAL A 128 -0.56 -27.01 3.79
CA VAL A 128 -0.93 -27.05 5.22
C VAL A 128 -2.44 -27.23 5.38
N SER A 129 -3.23 -26.70 4.44
CA SER A 129 -4.68 -26.94 4.34
C SER A 129 -5.02 -27.61 3.00
N ALA A 130 -6.08 -28.43 2.99
CA ALA A 130 -6.62 -29.07 1.79
C ALA A 130 -7.68 -28.21 1.06
N GLU A 131 -8.43 -27.40 1.81
CA GLU A 131 -9.53 -26.56 1.32
C GLU A 131 -9.28 -25.07 1.67
N PRO A 132 -9.80 -24.11 0.88
CA PRO A 132 -10.47 -24.29 -0.41
C PRO A 132 -9.48 -24.59 -1.56
N PRO A 133 -9.94 -25.03 -2.74
CA PRO A 133 -9.07 -25.28 -3.88
C PRO A 133 -8.49 -23.96 -4.45
N LEU A 134 -7.30 -24.04 -5.06
CA LEU A 134 -6.59 -22.86 -5.57
C LEU A 134 -7.40 -22.00 -6.56
N PRO A 135 -8.19 -22.55 -7.50
CA PRO A 135 -9.02 -21.74 -8.39
C PRO A 135 -10.04 -20.89 -7.63
N ARG A 136 -10.67 -21.44 -6.59
CA ARG A 136 -11.61 -20.71 -5.74
C ARG A 136 -10.91 -19.56 -5.02
N LEU A 137 -9.74 -19.82 -4.41
CA LEU A 137 -8.95 -18.79 -3.73
C LEU A 137 -8.53 -17.65 -4.67
N ARG A 138 -8.18 -17.97 -5.92
CA ARG A 138 -7.85 -16.97 -6.95
C ARG A 138 -9.06 -16.10 -7.26
N ASP A 139 -10.22 -16.73 -7.49
CA ASP A 139 -11.44 -16.02 -7.86
C ASP A 139 -11.97 -15.18 -6.69
N ASP A 140 -11.87 -15.70 -5.46
CA ASP A 140 -12.19 -14.97 -4.23
C ASP A 140 -11.29 -13.73 -4.05
N LEU A 141 -9.99 -13.82 -4.32
CA LEU A 141 -9.10 -12.65 -4.25
C LEU A 141 -9.43 -11.60 -5.32
N ARG A 142 -9.76 -12.02 -6.55
CA ARG A 142 -10.18 -11.10 -7.62
C ARG A 142 -11.48 -10.40 -7.24
N ALA A 143 -12.47 -11.16 -6.78
CA ALA A 143 -13.76 -10.62 -6.37
C ALA A 143 -13.61 -9.63 -5.20
N ALA A 144 -12.73 -9.91 -4.22
CA ALA A 144 -12.45 -8.98 -3.13
C ALA A 144 -11.81 -7.68 -3.63
N ALA A 145 -10.85 -7.77 -4.55
CA ALA A 145 -10.22 -6.60 -5.16
C ALA A 145 -11.23 -5.75 -5.94
N ASP A 146 -12.08 -6.39 -6.75
CA ASP A 146 -13.10 -5.69 -7.55
C ASP A 146 -14.20 -5.07 -6.67
N ALA A 147 -14.60 -5.75 -5.60
CA ALA A 147 -15.55 -5.23 -4.62
C ALA A 147 -14.99 -4.01 -3.88
N LEU A 148 -13.71 -4.05 -3.47
CA LEU A 148 -13.04 -2.90 -2.87
C LEU A 148 -12.96 -1.72 -3.84
N GLU A 149 -12.52 -1.95 -5.08
CA GLU A 149 -12.41 -0.88 -6.09
C GLU A 149 -13.78 -0.26 -6.42
N THR A 150 -14.83 -1.08 -6.50
CA THR A 150 -16.19 -0.62 -6.81
C THR A 150 -16.84 0.07 -5.62
N GLY A 151 -16.62 -0.42 -4.39
CA GLY A 151 -17.18 0.17 -3.17
C GLY A 151 -16.49 1.47 -2.76
N TYR A 152 -15.25 1.71 -3.21
CA TYR A 152 -14.52 2.94 -2.92
C TYR A 152 -14.84 4.09 -3.90
N ARG A 153 -15.16 3.76 -5.16
CA ARG A 153 -15.53 4.75 -6.20
C ARG A 153 -16.94 5.28 -6.01
#